data_AF-A0A285KAP6-F1
#
_entry.id   AF-A0A285KAP6-F1
#
_cell.length_a   1.000
_cell.length_b   1.000
_cell.length_c   1.000
_cell.angle_alpha   90.00
_cell.angle_beta   90.00
_cell.angle_gamma   90.00
#
_symmetry.space_group_name_H-M   'P 1'
#
loop_
_entity.id
_entity.type
_entity.pdbx_description
1 polymer ?
#
loop_
_entity_poly.entity_id
_entity_poly.type
_entity_poly.pdbx_seq_one_letter_code
_entity_poly.pdbx_strand_id
1 'polypeptide(L)'
;MPSRLLLLAATSIVALVPSAAVAAPPATGLLPFPSDRFTVADRSSPTGRRVHFAADALPANVAGKYIDPTEWNRQDGFSPGTPILAEVPGLDPAATGIAPVTDIGRSLAPNAPILLIDTRTGRRTPYWAELDAHATERPLLIIRPAVALREGARYRVVLRNLRDSARKPVRAPRPWEFTVASTAGLTGRVLHMRDQAFAALGGRAPAFTVTQVTDYTPEQDARIARQVRGTVAVPKYLTGDGGPGSRLLTEPSGDLAADFVCNLPRSATAATPAHLSLYGHGLLGAPTEINAGNVKQMSQTYDFMFCASSWIGMASGDIPYVVQTWSDLSTFPAVPDRLQQSFLNFLFLGRAMLAPGGFASHPAFRDAQGRSLLNRATGLHYDGNSQGGINGGALTAIAQDWTRSVLGVPAMNYSTLLQRSVDFAPFQQLLDQSYPDKHDQQLVFALIQMLWDRAEANGYAQHMTGHPLPRTPAHQVLMHVAFGDHQVSPAAAQVEARTIGARIHRPALAPGWSDEVTPFWGIRPIPSGPYRGSAIVVWNSGQAYAPPPTNLAPSGPQYGADPHEFPRAQESAQLQKATFLLTGKIIDVCHSGPCPRI
;
A
#
# COMPACT_ATOMS: atom_id res chain seq x y z
N MET A 1 1.39 14.99 13.70
CA MET A 1 2.21 14.70 14.91
C MET A 1 2.90 13.30 14.96
N PRO A 2 2.90 12.42 13.93
CA PRO A 2 3.78 11.24 13.93
C PRO A 2 5.21 11.52 13.43
N SER A 3 5.41 12.50 12.53
CA SER A 3 6.74 12.82 11.97
C SER A 3 7.76 13.29 13.01
N ARG A 4 7.32 13.89 14.13
CA ARG A 4 8.22 14.26 15.24
C ARG A 4 8.73 13.05 16.03
N LEU A 5 7.90 12.03 16.25
CA LEU A 5 8.32 10.79 16.94
C LEU A 5 9.28 9.97 16.07
N LEU A 6 9.01 9.90 14.77
CA LEU A 6 9.90 9.27 13.78
C LEU A 6 11.26 9.96 13.69
N LEU A 7 11.29 11.30 13.67
CA LEU A 7 12.55 12.05 13.72
C LEU A 7 13.32 11.78 15.03
N LEU A 8 12.64 11.81 16.18
CA LEU A 8 13.25 11.59 17.49
C LEU A 8 13.87 10.19 17.60
N ALA A 9 13.15 9.14 17.18
CA ALA A 9 13.66 7.76 17.20
C ALA A 9 14.84 7.56 16.24
N ALA A 10 14.81 8.15 15.05
CA ALA A 10 15.93 8.09 14.10
C ALA A 10 17.17 8.87 14.60
N THR A 11 16.98 10.01 15.28
CA THR A 11 18.10 10.79 15.84
C THR A 11 18.78 10.15 17.06
N SER A 12 18.11 9.27 17.80
CA SER A 12 18.69 8.61 18.99
C SER A 12 19.49 7.34 18.68
N ILE A 13 19.41 6.80 17.46
CA ILE A 13 20.20 5.64 16.99
C ILE A 13 21.36 6.11 16.10
N VAL A 14 21.89 7.31 16.34
CA VAL A 14 23.16 7.75 15.76
C VAL A 14 24.28 7.15 16.61
N ALA A 15 24.50 5.84 16.47
CA ALA A 15 25.76 5.24 16.89
C ALA A 15 26.84 5.66 15.90
N LEU A 16 27.97 6.18 16.39
CA LEU A 16 29.15 6.48 15.58
C LEU A 16 29.61 5.21 14.84
N VAL A 17 29.27 5.11 13.55
CA VAL A 17 29.91 4.15 12.65
C VAL A 17 31.29 4.75 12.29
N PRO A 18 32.41 4.04 12.48
CA PRO A 18 33.72 4.56 12.15
C PRO A 18 33.81 4.85 10.66
N SER A 19 34.16 6.09 10.32
CA SER A 19 34.45 6.55 8.96
C SER A 19 35.78 5.96 8.48
N ALA A 20 35.78 4.73 7.99
CA ALA A 20 36.86 4.15 7.17
C ALA A 20 36.47 2.86 6.42
N ALA A 21 35.19 2.64 6.11
CA ALA A 21 34.83 1.50 5.27
C ALA A 21 35.02 1.85 3.79
N VAL A 22 35.82 1.05 3.07
CA VAL A 22 35.89 1.10 1.61
C VAL A 22 34.49 0.77 1.08
N ALA A 23 33.89 1.70 0.32
CA ALA A 23 32.60 1.46 -0.32
C ALA A 23 32.69 0.17 -1.15
N ALA A 24 31.76 -0.77 -0.90
CA ALA A 24 31.64 -1.96 -1.71
C ALA A 24 31.40 -1.55 -3.18
N PRO A 25 31.95 -2.29 -4.16
CA PRO A 25 31.66 -2.02 -5.56
C PRO A 25 30.15 -2.15 -5.82
N PRO A 26 29.55 -1.28 -6.65
CA PRO A 26 28.11 -1.29 -6.87
C PRO A 26 27.64 -2.61 -7.50
N ALA A 27 26.45 -3.08 -7.11
CA ALA A 27 25.81 -4.30 -7.58
C ALA A 27 25.26 -4.19 -9.02
N THR A 28 25.99 -3.50 -9.90
CA THR A 28 25.74 -3.39 -11.36
C THR A 28 25.55 -4.75 -12.02
N GLY A 29 26.11 -5.81 -11.44
CA GLY A 29 25.90 -7.21 -11.81
C GLY A 29 24.44 -7.66 -11.76
N LEU A 30 23.52 -6.90 -11.15
CA LEU A 30 22.08 -7.14 -11.16
C LEU A 30 21.30 -6.45 -12.31
N LEU A 31 21.94 -5.59 -13.10
CA LEU A 31 21.27 -4.86 -14.18
C LEU A 31 21.36 -5.54 -15.55
N PRO A 32 20.34 -5.44 -16.43
CA PRO A 32 19.03 -4.87 -16.15
C PRO A 32 18.23 -5.75 -15.17
N PHE A 33 17.38 -5.11 -14.38
CA PHE A 33 16.50 -5.73 -13.39
C PHE A 33 15.03 -5.36 -13.67
N PRO A 34 14.04 -6.21 -13.36
CA PRO A 34 14.17 -7.64 -13.14
C PRO A 34 14.63 -8.37 -14.42
N SER A 35 15.17 -9.58 -14.26
CA SER A 35 15.60 -10.39 -15.39
C SER A 35 15.58 -11.88 -15.06
N ASP A 36 15.06 -12.68 -15.99
CA ASP A 36 15.02 -14.14 -15.90
C ASP A 36 16.42 -14.78 -15.85
N ARG A 37 17.50 -14.01 -16.07
CA ARG A 37 18.88 -14.48 -15.81
C ARG A 37 19.15 -14.76 -14.33
N PHE A 38 18.35 -14.21 -13.42
CA PHE A 38 18.40 -14.47 -11.98
C PHE A 38 17.36 -15.49 -11.54
N THR A 39 17.07 -16.45 -12.40
CA THR A 39 16.13 -17.52 -12.08
C THR A 39 16.68 -18.83 -12.58
N VAL A 40 16.30 -19.91 -11.91
CA VAL A 40 16.54 -21.29 -12.32
C VAL A 40 15.22 -21.95 -12.68
N ALA A 41 15.26 -23.02 -13.47
CA ALA A 41 14.07 -23.80 -13.76
C ALA A 41 13.58 -24.52 -12.51
N ASP A 42 12.29 -24.45 -12.24
CA ASP A 42 11.63 -25.15 -11.14
C ASP A 42 10.23 -25.60 -11.59
N ARG A 43 10.12 -26.86 -11.99
CA ARG A 43 8.85 -27.44 -12.48
C ARG A 43 7.80 -27.60 -11.39
N SER A 44 8.17 -27.49 -10.11
CA SER A 44 7.22 -27.53 -9.00
C SER A 44 6.55 -26.16 -8.77
N SER A 45 7.16 -25.08 -9.27
CA SER A 45 6.60 -23.74 -9.16
C SER A 45 5.54 -23.49 -10.24
N PRO A 46 4.50 -22.68 -9.95
CA PRO A 46 3.46 -22.33 -10.92
C PRO A 46 3.97 -21.65 -12.21
N THR A 47 5.08 -20.92 -12.12
CA THR A 47 5.70 -20.22 -13.26
C THR A 47 6.73 -21.07 -14.01
N GLY A 48 7.06 -22.26 -13.48
CA GLY A 48 8.13 -23.12 -13.99
C GLY A 48 9.55 -22.61 -13.65
N ARG A 49 9.68 -21.57 -12.83
CA ARG A 49 10.95 -20.92 -12.48
C ARG A 49 10.97 -20.48 -11.01
N ARG A 50 12.17 -20.34 -10.46
CA ARG A 50 12.42 -19.80 -9.13
C ARG A 50 13.53 -18.77 -9.18
N VAL A 51 13.36 -17.67 -8.47
CA VAL A 51 14.41 -16.65 -8.29
C VAL A 51 15.65 -17.28 -7.67
N HIS A 52 16.82 -16.88 -8.15
CA HIS A 52 18.11 -17.42 -7.75
C HIS A 52 19.20 -16.34 -7.85
N PHE A 53 19.29 -15.52 -6.82
CA PHE A 53 20.39 -14.60 -6.60
C PHE A 53 21.54 -15.30 -5.87
N ALA A 54 22.77 -15.03 -6.31
CA ALA A 54 23.96 -15.34 -5.54
C ALA A 54 24.10 -14.34 -4.39
N ALA A 55 24.60 -14.79 -3.24
CA ALA A 55 24.67 -13.96 -2.03
C ALA A 55 25.59 -12.74 -2.22
N ASP A 56 26.70 -12.90 -2.93
CA ASP A 56 27.66 -11.85 -3.26
C ASP A 56 27.23 -10.95 -4.43
N ALA A 57 26.05 -11.18 -5.02
CA ALA A 57 25.51 -10.38 -6.12
C ALA A 57 24.50 -9.32 -5.67
N LEU A 58 23.95 -9.40 -4.45
CA LEU A 58 23.04 -8.38 -3.94
C LEU A 58 23.80 -7.14 -3.46
N PRO A 59 23.14 -5.99 -3.22
CA PRO A 59 23.80 -4.83 -2.61
C PRO A 59 24.45 -5.17 -1.26
N ALA A 60 25.66 -4.65 -1.01
CA ALA A 60 26.31 -4.70 0.29
C ALA A 60 26.14 -3.38 1.03
N ASN A 61 25.95 -3.44 2.35
CA ASN A 61 26.00 -2.23 3.16
C ASN A 61 27.46 -1.76 3.35
N VAL A 62 27.64 -0.58 3.96
CA VAL A 62 28.97 -0.02 4.27
C VAL A 62 29.83 -0.90 5.17
N ALA A 63 29.28 -1.89 5.87
CA ALA A 63 30.06 -2.88 6.63
C ALA A 63 30.55 -4.06 5.76
N GLY A 64 30.32 -4.02 4.44
CA GLY A 64 30.66 -5.10 3.51
C GLY A 64 29.71 -6.31 3.61
N LYS A 65 28.57 -6.17 4.31
CA LYS A 65 27.58 -7.24 4.43
C LYS A 65 26.59 -7.17 3.27
N TYR A 66 26.65 -8.18 2.41
CA TYR A 66 25.67 -8.42 1.35
C TYR A 66 24.30 -8.79 1.93
N ILE A 67 23.23 -8.35 1.27
CA ILE A 67 21.86 -8.78 1.61
C ILE A 67 21.74 -10.30 1.45
N ASP A 68 21.18 -10.97 2.46
CA ASP A 68 20.88 -12.40 2.39
C ASP A 68 19.75 -12.68 1.37
N PRO A 69 20.01 -13.40 0.26
CA PRO A 69 19.03 -13.66 -0.78
C PRO A 69 18.00 -14.75 -0.41
N THR A 70 18.13 -15.42 0.74
CA THR A 70 17.35 -16.61 1.10
C THR A 70 15.83 -16.42 0.92
N GLU A 71 15.29 -15.28 1.38
CA GLU A 71 13.85 -15.01 1.28
C GLU A 71 13.38 -14.61 -0.12
N TRP A 72 14.26 -14.01 -0.92
CA TRP A 72 14.01 -13.69 -2.32
C TRP A 72 14.05 -14.93 -3.20
N ASN A 73 14.99 -15.85 -2.95
CA ASN A 73 15.14 -17.10 -3.69
C ASN A 73 13.98 -18.09 -3.48
N ARG A 74 13.03 -17.78 -2.57
CA ARG A 74 11.77 -18.52 -2.42
C ARG A 74 10.71 -18.11 -3.44
N GLN A 75 10.89 -17.01 -4.17
CA GLN A 75 9.87 -16.50 -5.08
C GLN A 75 9.88 -17.23 -6.41
N ASP A 76 8.68 -17.43 -6.97
CA ASP A 76 8.49 -18.04 -8.30
C ASP A 76 8.50 -17.00 -9.44
N GLY A 77 8.86 -15.76 -9.14
CA GLY A 77 8.99 -14.70 -10.13
C GLY A 77 9.26 -13.35 -9.46
N PHE A 78 9.22 -12.29 -10.26
CA PHE A 78 9.40 -10.92 -9.80
C PHE A 78 8.06 -10.24 -9.53
N SER A 79 8.10 -9.14 -8.78
CA SER A 79 6.91 -8.35 -8.44
C SER A 79 6.06 -7.97 -9.66
N PRO A 80 4.72 -7.94 -9.54
CA PRO A 80 3.86 -7.34 -10.56
C PRO A 80 4.02 -5.82 -10.69
N GLY A 81 4.76 -5.18 -9.78
CA GLY A 81 4.88 -3.72 -9.70
C GLY A 81 6.29 -3.19 -9.44
N THR A 82 7.31 -4.05 -9.49
CA THR A 82 8.72 -3.62 -9.30
C THR A 82 9.15 -2.66 -10.41
N PRO A 83 9.96 -1.63 -10.09
CA PRO A 83 10.62 -0.84 -11.12
C PRO A 83 11.48 -1.73 -12.01
N ILE A 84 11.43 -1.48 -13.30
CA ILE A 84 12.34 -2.06 -14.28
C ILE A 84 13.50 -1.10 -14.45
N LEU A 85 14.70 -1.55 -14.09
CA LEU A 85 15.93 -0.76 -14.00
C LEU A 85 16.90 -1.12 -15.12
N ALA A 86 17.44 -0.11 -15.78
CA ALA A 86 18.49 -0.27 -16.77
C ALA A 86 19.51 0.86 -16.69
N GLU A 87 20.78 0.51 -16.86
CA GLU A 87 21.84 1.50 -17.07
C GLU A 87 21.92 1.86 -18.55
N VAL A 88 21.78 3.14 -18.87
CA VAL A 88 21.89 3.67 -20.24
C VAL A 88 22.72 4.95 -20.21
N PRO A 89 24.05 4.86 -20.26
CA PRO A 89 24.92 6.03 -20.16
C PRO A 89 24.63 7.07 -21.25
N GLY A 90 24.52 8.34 -20.84
CA GLY A 90 24.25 9.45 -21.75
C GLY A 90 22.80 9.57 -22.25
N LEU A 91 21.87 8.77 -21.73
CA LEU A 91 20.45 8.86 -22.10
C LEU A 91 19.85 10.22 -21.72
N ASP A 92 19.17 10.84 -22.67
CA ASP A 92 18.29 11.98 -22.46
C ASP A 92 16.83 11.55 -22.71
N PRO A 93 15.98 11.48 -21.66
CA PRO A 93 14.60 11.02 -21.80
C PRO A 93 13.76 11.89 -22.73
N ALA A 94 13.98 13.21 -22.73
CA ALA A 94 13.21 14.16 -23.52
C ALA A 94 13.56 14.05 -25.01
N ALA A 95 14.85 14.06 -25.35
CA ALA A 95 15.36 13.88 -26.71
C ALA A 95 14.98 12.50 -27.29
N THR A 96 14.92 11.48 -26.45
CA THR A 96 14.51 10.12 -26.82
C THR A 96 12.99 9.99 -27.00
N GLY A 97 12.19 10.91 -26.44
CA GLY A 97 10.73 10.81 -26.44
C GLY A 97 10.21 9.71 -25.51
N ILE A 98 10.88 9.48 -24.38
CA ILE A 98 10.40 8.59 -23.32
C ILE A 98 9.09 9.15 -22.76
N ALA A 99 8.15 8.28 -22.40
CA ALA A 99 6.88 8.66 -21.78
C ALA A 99 7.12 9.06 -20.31
N PRO A 100 6.95 10.34 -19.93
CA PRO A 100 7.00 10.76 -18.53
C PRO A 100 5.72 10.38 -17.79
N VAL A 101 5.73 10.51 -16.46
CA VAL A 101 4.52 10.28 -15.64
C VAL A 101 3.34 11.18 -16.04
N THR A 102 3.63 12.36 -16.59
CA THR A 102 2.65 13.33 -17.09
C THR A 102 2.08 13.00 -18.48
N ASP A 103 2.61 12.00 -19.18
CA ASP A 103 2.13 11.58 -20.50
C ASP A 103 2.29 10.06 -20.70
N ILE A 104 1.60 9.28 -19.85
CA ILE A 104 1.62 7.81 -19.92
C ILE A 104 1.12 7.32 -21.29
N GLY A 105 0.20 8.04 -21.94
CA GLY A 105 -0.35 7.66 -23.25
C GLY A 105 0.72 7.49 -24.33
N ARG A 106 1.77 8.32 -24.30
CA ARG A 106 2.94 8.21 -25.18
C ARG A 106 3.62 6.84 -25.13
N SER A 107 3.53 6.11 -24.01
CA SER A 107 4.13 4.78 -23.84
C SER A 107 3.56 3.72 -24.79
N LEU A 108 2.40 3.98 -25.40
CA LEU A 108 1.73 3.09 -26.36
C LEU A 108 1.85 3.56 -27.81
N ALA A 109 2.48 4.72 -28.07
CA ALA A 109 2.67 5.22 -29.42
C ALA A 109 3.48 4.24 -30.29
N PRO A 110 3.21 4.11 -31.61
CA PRO A 110 3.92 3.17 -32.48
C PRO A 110 5.45 3.32 -32.48
N ASN A 111 5.93 4.54 -32.30
CA ASN A 111 7.35 4.90 -32.27
C ASN A 111 7.94 5.00 -30.85
N ALA A 112 7.22 4.60 -29.79
CA ALA A 112 7.76 4.74 -28.43
C ALA A 112 9.12 4.01 -28.28
N PRO A 113 10.08 4.60 -27.55
CA PRO A 113 11.44 4.10 -27.44
C PRO A 113 11.57 2.89 -26.50
N ILE A 114 10.58 2.67 -25.62
CA ILE A 114 10.53 1.53 -24.71
C ILE A 114 9.29 0.70 -25.04
N LEU A 115 9.46 -0.61 -25.13
CA LEU A 115 8.37 -1.56 -25.27
C LEU A 115 8.40 -2.52 -24.08
N LEU A 116 7.30 -2.56 -23.33
CA LEU A 116 7.05 -3.56 -22.29
C LEU A 116 5.95 -4.49 -22.80
N ILE A 117 6.31 -5.71 -23.19
CA ILE A 117 5.44 -6.60 -23.97
C ILE A 117 5.15 -7.87 -23.18
N ASP A 118 3.87 -8.22 -22.99
CA ASP A 118 3.49 -9.57 -22.54
C ASP A 118 3.80 -10.56 -23.66
N THR A 119 4.74 -11.48 -23.44
CA THR A 119 5.30 -12.32 -24.52
C THR A 119 4.31 -13.36 -25.05
N ARG A 120 3.26 -13.67 -24.29
CA ARG A 120 2.21 -14.60 -24.70
C ARG A 120 1.20 -13.93 -25.62
N THR A 121 0.84 -12.68 -25.31
CA THR A 121 -0.22 -11.96 -26.04
C THR A 121 0.31 -10.99 -27.10
N GLY A 122 1.60 -10.65 -27.05
CA GLY A 122 2.20 -9.59 -27.86
C GLY A 122 1.72 -8.17 -27.51
N ARG A 123 0.85 -8.02 -26.50
CA ARG A 123 0.29 -6.72 -26.12
C ARG A 123 1.31 -5.89 -25.35
N ARG A 124 1.38 -4.61 -25.71
CA ARG A 124 2.16 -3.61 -24.97
C ARG A 124 1.43 -3.20 -23.70
N THR A 125 2.19 -3.10 -22.61
CA THR A 125 1.72 -2.61 -21.32
C THR A 125 2.13 -1.14 -21.16
N PRO A 126 1.20 -0.27 -20.73
CA PRO A 126 1.53 1.13 -20.51
C PRO A 126 2.51 1.28 -19.35
N TYR A 127 3.38 2.28 -19.47
CA TYR A 127 4.41 2.59 -18.48
C TYR A 127 4.65 4.10 -18.45
N TRP A 128 5.36 4.57 -17.44
CA TRP A 128 6.16 5.79 -17.55
C TRP A 128 7.61 5.47 -17.19
N ALA A 129 8.53 6.33 -17.62
CA ALA A 129 9.93 6.16 -17.25
C ALA A 129 10.63 7.50 -17.04
N GLU A 130 11.63 7.46 -16.18
CA GLU A 130 12.39 8.61 -15.67
C GLU A 130 13.83 8.19 -15.38
N LEU A 131 14.73 9.16 -15.25
CA LEU A 131 16.04 8.93 -14.66
C LEU A 131 15.94 9.11 -13.14
N ASP A 132 16.72 8.34 -12.40
CA ASP A 132 16.84 8.51 -10.94
C ASP A 132 17.35 9.92 -10.62
N ALA A 133 16.48 10.76 -10.06
CA ALA A 133 16.79 12.14 -9.70
C ALA A 133 17.64 12.25 -8.42
N HIS A 134 17.85 11.15 -7.68
CA HIS A 134 18.75 11.11 -6.52
C HIS A 134 20.21 10.85 -6.90
N ALA A 135 20.48 10.45 -8.16
CA ALA A 135 21.82 10.21 -8.66
C ALA A 135 22.28 11.37 -9.55
N THR A 136 23.36 12.05 -9.15
CA THR A 136 23.98 13.13 -9.94
C THR A 136 24.84 12.60 -11.09
N GLU A 137 25.40 11.41 -10.93
CA GLU A 137 26.25 10.74 -11.93
C GLU A 137 25.64 9.41 -12.36
N ARG A 138 25.58 9.20 -13.69
CA ARG A 138 25.07 7.97 -14.31
C ARG A 138 23.73 7.49 -13.72
N PRO A 139 22.68 8.32 -13.67
CA PRO A 139 21.40 7.90 -13.11
C PRO A 139 20.81 6.70 -13.86
N LEU A 140 20.20 5.78 -13.13
CA LEU A 140 19.50 4.64 -13.74
C LEU A 140 18.22 5.09 -14.43
N LEU A 141 17.91 4.45 -15.57
CA LEU A 141 16.58 4.52 -16.16
C LEU A 141 15.64 3.65 -15.33
N ILE A 142 14.60 4.27 -14.77
CA ILE A 142 13.55 3.61 -14.01
C ILE A 142 12.28 3.57 -14.87
N ILE A 143 11.82 2.38 -15.25
CA ILE A 143 10.59 2.16 -16.01
C ILE A 143 9.55 1.57 -15.06
N ARG A 144 8.40 2.22 -14.94
CA ARG A 144 7.34 1.87 -14.00
C ARG A 144 6.08 1.46 -14.75
N PRO A 145 5.58 0.22 -14.56
CA PRO A 145 4.30 -0.18 -15.12
C PRO A 145 3.18 0.77 -14.65
N ALA A 146 2.35 1.24 -15.58
CA ALA A 146 1.21 2.11 -15.25
C ALA A 146 -0.02 1.33 -14.74
N VAL A 147 0.08 0.00 -14.70
CA VAL A 147 -0.89 -0.97 -14.20
C VAL A 147 -0.09 -2.16 -13.67
N ALA A 148 -0.61 -2.91 -12.69
CA ALA A 148 0.04 -4.14 -12.25
C ALA A 148 0.25 -5.10 -13.44
N LEU A 149 1.45 -5.66 -13.51
CA LEU A 149 1.79 -6.68 -14.49
C LEU A 149 1.03 -7.97 -14.17
N ARG A 150 0.62 -8.68 -15.22
CA ARG A 150 -0.18 -9.89 -15.06
C ARG A 150 0.64 -10.97 -14.37
N GLU A 151 0.07 -11.55 -13.32
CA GLU A 151 0.70 -12.61 -12.53
C GLU A 151 1.01 -13.85 -13.39
N GLY A 152 2.15 -14.47 -13.13
CA GLY A 152 2.67 -15.62 -13.88
C GLY A 152 3.00 -15.33 -15.36
N ALA A 153 2.91 -14.08 -15.81
CA ALA A 153 3.23 -13.71 -17.18
C ALA A 153 4.74 -13.50 -17.36
N ARG A 154 5.23 -13.78 -18.57
CA ARG A 154 6.55 -13.33 -18.98
C ARG A 154 6.43 -12.02 -19.76
N TYR A 155 7.28 -11.07 -19.43
CA TYR A 155 7.40 -9.78 -20.09
C TYR A 155 8.75 -9.65 -20.77
N ARG A 156 8.77 -9.00 -21.93
CA ARG A 156 9.97 -8.61 -22.66
C ARG A 156 10.11 -7.10 -22.66
N VAL A 157 11.30 -6.63 -22.32
CA VAL A 157 11.67 -5.21 -22.35
C VAL A 157 12.56 -4.95 -23.56
N VAL A 158 12.18 -3.97 -24.37
CA VAL A 158 12.96 -3.53 -25.54
C VAL A 158 13.20 -2.04 -25.43
N LEU A 159 14.47 -1.63 -25.48
CA LEU A 159 14.87 -0.23 -25.61
C LEU A 159 15.40 0.00 -27.03
N ARG A 160 14.90 1.04 -27.70
CA ARG A 160 15.25 1.36 -29.10
C ARG A 160 15.29 2.87 -29.32
N ASN A 161 16.05 3.30 -30.33
CA ASN A 161 16.13 4.70 -30.75
C ASN A 161 16.48 5.66 -29.61
N LEU A 162 17.30 5.22 -28.65
CA LEU A 162 17.74 6.04 -27.52
C LEU A 162 18.65 7.16 -28.00
N ARG A 163 18.56 8.32 -27.37
CA ARG A 163 19.31 9.52 -27.73
C ARG A 163 19.92 10.20 -26.51
N ASP A 164 21.01 10.92 -26.76
CA ASP A 164 21.59 11.85 -25.81
C ASP A 164 20.99 13.25 -25.95
N SER A 165 21.45 14.20 -25.14
CA SER A 165 20.99 15.60 -25.15
C SER A 165 21.32 16.32 -26.46
N ALA A 166 22.35 15.86 -27.20
CA ALA A 166 22.68 16.32 -28.54
C ALA A 166 21.90 15.59 -29.66
N ARG A 167 20.91 14.77 -29.29
CA ARG A 167 20.07 13.91 -30.15
C ARG A 167 20.85 12.84 -30.91
N LYS A 168 22.09 12.53 -30.53
CA LYS A 168 22.89 11.45 -31.13
C LYS A 168 22.43 10.10 -30.59
N PRO A 169 22.52 9.01 -31.39
CA PRO A 169 22.13 7.68 -30.94
C PRO A 169 22.94 7.22 -29.72
N VAL A 170 22.25 6.70 -28.71
CA VAL A 170 22.83 6.05 -27.54
C VAL A 170 22.66 4.53 -27.67
N ARG A 171 23.68 3.78 -27.23
CA ARG A 171 23.64 2.31 -27.26
C ARG A 171 22.58 1.81 -26.28
N ALA A 172 21.56 1.14 -26.80
CA ALA A 172 20.59 0.42 -25.99
C ALA A 172 21.17 -0.91 -25.46
N PRO A 173 20.80 -1.36 -24.26
CA PRO A 173 21.07 -2.72 -23.82
C PRO A 173 20.31 -3.72 -24.70
N ARG A 174 20.78 -4.98 -24.70
CA ARG A 174 20.05 -6.06 -25.39
C ARG A 174 18.67 -6.23 -24.74
N PRO A 175 17.61 -6.53 -25.51
CA PRO A 175 16.33 -6.90 -24.94
C PRO A 175 16.47 -8.05 -23.95
N TRP A 176 15.70 -8.00 -22.87
CA TRP A 176 15.67 -9.03 -21.85
C TRP A 176 14.23 -9.38 -21.48
N GLU A 177 14.07 -10.48 -20.77
CA GLU A 177 12.79 -10.98 -20.32
C GLU A 177 12.80 -11.22 -18.82
N PHE A 178 11.64 -11.14 -18.19
CA PHE A 178 11.43 -11.52 -16.80
C PHE A 178 10.03 -12.10 -16.60
N THR A 179 9.91 -13.01 -15.65
CA THR A 179 8.65 -13.68 -15.29
C THR A 179 8.08 -13.09 -14.00
N VAL A 180 6.84 -12.62 -14.04
CA VAL A 180 6.13 -12.09 -12.86
C VAL A 180 5.71 -13.26 -11.97
N ALA A 181 5.80 -13.08 -10.65
CA ALA A 181 5.37 -14.05 -9.64
C ALA A 181 3.92 -14.48 -9.89
N SER A 182 3.61 -15.72 -9.52
CA SER A 182 2.23 -16.23 -9.67
C SER A 182 1.32 -15.73 -8.56
N THR A 183 0.01 -15.81 -8.77
CA THR A 183 -0.99 -15.58 -7.72
C THR A 183 -0.68 -16.39 -6.45
N ALA A 184 -0.31 -17.66 -6.62
CA ALA A 184 0.03 -18.53 -5.49
C ALA A 184 1.31 -18.08 -4.76
N GLY A 185 2.31 -17.59 -5.50
CA GLY A 185 3.55 -17.03 -4.91
C GLY A 185 3.31 -15.74 -4.13
N LEU A 186 2.39 -14.90 -4.61
CA LEU A 186 2.06 -13.61 -3.99
C LEU A 186 1.15 -13.75 -2.76
N THR A 187 0.03 -14.47 -2.91
CA THR A 187 -1.05 -14.48 -1.91
C THR A 187 -1.16 -15.79 -1.14
N GLY A 188 -0.48 -16.86 -1.57
CA GLY A 188 -0.71 -18.22 -1.08
C GLY A 188 -0.50 -18.40 0.42
N ARG A 189 0.49 -17.72 1.01
CA ARG A 189 0.78 -17.79 2.46
C ARG A 189 -0.38 -17.23 3.28
N VAL A 190 -0.85 -16.02 2.94
CA VAL A 190 -2.00 -15.40 3.61
C VAL A 190 -3.29 -16.18 3.39
N LEU A 191 -3.53 -16.69 2.18
CA LEU A 191 -4.71 -17.50 1.92
C LEU A 191 -4.70 -18.79 2.73
N HIS A 192 -3.55 -19.46 2.83
CA HIS A 192 -3.40 -20.64 3.68
C HIS A 192 -3.72 -20.32 5.15
N MET A 193 -3.09 -19.27 5.71
CA MET A 193 -3.32 -18.83 7.09
C MET A 193 -4.80 -18.50 7.34
N ARG A 194 -5.39 -17.64 6.50
CA ARG A 194 -6.79 -17.23 6.59
C ARG A 194 -7.70 -18.44 6.57
N ASP A 195 -7.53 -19.29 5.57
CA ASP A 195 -8.47 -20.36 5.30
C ASP A 195 -8.38 -21.49 6.35
N GLN A 196 -7.18 -21.80 6.83
CA GLN A 196 -6.98 -22.74 7.94
C GLN A 196 -7.59 -22.19 9.24
N ALA A 197 -7.31 -20.92 9.56
CA ALA A 197 -7.82 -20.27 10.76
C ALA A 197 -9.35 -20.16 10.76
N PHE A 198 -9.98 -19.78 9.64
CA PHE A 198 -11.44 -19.73 9.55
C PHE A 198 -12.10 -21.11 9.48
N ALA A 199 -11.43 -22.12 8.91
CA ALA A 199 -11.92 -23.50 9.00
C ALA A 199 -11.95 -24.00 10.46
N ALA A 200 -10.92 -23.72 11.24
CA ALA A 200 -10.86 -24.06 12.66
C ALA A 200 -11.89 -23.25 13.50
N LEU A 201 -12.07 -21.97 13.18
CA LEU A 201 -13.04 -21.11 13.86
C LEU A 201 -14.49 -21.54 13.56
N GLY A 202 -14.77 -21.91 12.31
CA GLY A 202 -16.12 -22.21 11.82
C GLY A 202 -17.02 -20.98 11.85
N GLY A 203 -18.30 -21.18 12.19
CA GLY A 203 -19.29 -20.09 12.34
C GLY A 203 -19.23 -19.35 13.68
N ARG A 204 -18.24 -19.63 14.54
CA ARG A 204 -18.14 -19.08 15.90
C ARG A 204 -17.51 -17.68 15.89
N ALA A 205 -17.68 -16.97 17.00
CA ALA A 205 -16.87 -15.80 17.31
C ALA A 205 -15.50 -16.24 17.82
N PRO A 206 -14.40 -15.54 17.48
CA PRO A 206 -13.13 -15.76 18.15
C PRO A 206 -13.24 -15.33 19.62
N ALA A 207 -12.46 -15.98 20.50
CA ALA A 207 -12.37 -15.54 21.89
C ALA A 207 -11.78 -14.13 21.95
N PHE A 208 -12.29 -13.31 22.87
CA PHE A 208 -11.79 -11.96 23.07
C PHE A 208 -11.86 -11.59 24.55
N THR A 209 -10.98 -10.69 24.96
CA THR A 209 -10.91 -10.15 26.32
C THR A 209 -11.06 -8.64 26.23
N VAL A 210 -12.07 -8.08 26.91
CA VAL A 210 -12.15 -6.64 27.13
C VAL A 210 -11.28 -6.29 28.33
N THR A 211 -10.25 -5.47 28.11
CA THR A 211 -9.30 -5.05 29.15
C THR A 211 -9.64 -3.67 29.72
N GLN A 212 -10.33 -2.83 28.94
CA GLN A 212 -10.74 -1.51 29.40
C GLN A 212 -12.02 -1.06 28.72
N VAL A 213 -12.92 -0.47 29.52
CA VAL A 213 -14.07 0.30 29.05
C VAL A 213 -13.95 1.70 29.61
N THR A 214 -14.12 2.71 28.76
CA THR A 214 -14.13 4.12 29.18
C THR A 214 -15.37 4.77 28.62
N ASP A 215 -16.32 5.07 29.50
CA ASP A 215 -17.49 5.88 29.19
C ASP A 215 -17.12 7.37 29.34
N TYR A 216 -17.44 8.17 28.34
CA TYR A 216 -17.18 9.59 28.33
C TYR A 216 -18.46 10.38 28.64
N THR A 217 -18.36 11.47 29.38
CA THR A 217 -19.39 12.51 29.41
C THR A 217 -19.34 13.35 28.12
N PRO A 218 -20.43 14.03 27.72
CA PRO A 218 -20.42 14.91 26.55
C PRO A 218 -19.32 15.97 26.57
N GLU A 219 -18.91 16.42 27.77
CA GLU A 219 -17.83 17.38 27.98
C GLU A 219 -16.45 16.77 27.75
N GLN A 220 -16.26 15.49 28.09
CA GLN A 220 -15.00 14.76 27.86
C GLN A 220 -14.81 14.40 26.38
N ASP A 221 -15.88 13.92 25.73
CA ASP A 221 -15.91 13.72 24.28
C ASP A 221 -17.33 13.90 23.74
N ALA A 222 -17.54 14.95 22.94
CA ALA A 222 -18.86 15.27 22.37
C ALA A 222 -19.34 14.27 21.31
N ARG A 223 -18.47 13.39 20.79
CA ARG A 223 -18.76 12.49 19.66
C ARG A 223 -18.79 11.03 20.05
N ILE A 224 -17.93 10.62 20.99
CA ILE A 224 -17.81 9.22 21.40
C ILE A 224 -18.42 9.03 22.79
N ALA A 225 -19.37 8.08 22.91
CA ALA A 225 -19.96 7.72 24.19
C ALA A 225 -19.03 6.80 24.98
N ARG A 226 -18.42 5.83 24.29
CA ARG A 226 -17.64 4.77 24.93
C ARG A 226 -16.47 4.35 24.04
N GLN A 227 -15.30 4.19 24.65
CA GLN A 227 -14.17 3.48 24.05
C GLN A 227 -13.98 2.13 24.75
N VAL A 228 -13.79 1.08 23.96
CA VAL A 228 -13.53 -0.28 24.44
C VAL A 228 -12.17 -0.72 23.91
N ARG A 229 -11.33 -1.26 24.79
CA ARG A 229 -10.02 -1.82 24.45
C ARG A 229 -9.95 -3.27 24.91
N GLY A 230 -9.15 -4.05 24.20
CA GLY A 230 -9.01 -5.46 24.52
C GLY A 230 -8.11 -6.19 23.55
N THR A 231 -8.23 -7.52 23.56
CA THR A 231 -7.56 -8.40 22.62
C THR A 231 -8.51 -9.43 22.03
N VAL A 232 -8.27 -9.84 20.78
CA VAL A 232 -8.90 -11.00 20.13
C VAL A 232 -7.84 -12.10 20.04
N ALA A 233 -8.22 -13.34 20.37
CA ALA A 233 -7.36 -14.51 20.19
C ALA A 233 -7.33 -14.92 18.72
N VAL A 234 -6.14 -14.97 18.14
CA VAL A 234 -5.91 -15.25 16.72
C VAL A 234 -4.82 -16.30 16.59
N PRO A 235 -4.95 -17.32 15.73
CA PRO A 235 -3.85 -18.26 15.49
C PRO A 235 -2.56 -17.53 15.09
N LYS A 236 -1.46 -17.85 15.77
CA LYS A 236 -0.16 -17.20 15.61
C LYS A 236 0.69 -17.97 14.61
N TYR A 237 0.87 -17.41 13.42
CA TYR A 237 1.77 -17.90 12.37
C TYR A 237 3.13 -17.21 12.43
N LEU A 238 3.60 -16.82 13.61
CA LEU A 238 4.88 -16.15 13.79
C LEU A 238 5.77 -16.95 14.74
N THR A 239 7.08 -16.90 14.50
CA THR A 239 8.09 -17.45 15.42
C THR A 239 8.08 -16.72 16.76
N GLY A 240 8.46 -17.43 17.83
CA GLY A 240 8.64 -16.82 19.16
C GLY A 240 7.33 -16.29 19.74
N ASP A 241 7.39 -15.12 20.37
CA ASP A 241 6.23 -14.42 20.92
C ASP A 241 5.40 -13.69 19.85
N GLY A 242 5.89 -13.61 18.61
CA GLY A 242 5.29 -12.80 17.56
C GLY A 242 5.57 -11.31 17.74
N GLY A 243 6.67 -10.93 18.42
CA GLY A 243 7.20 -9.57 18.55
C GLY A 243 8.13 -9.16 17.39
N PRO A 244 8.58 -7.88 17.32
CA PRO A 244 9.39 -7.36 16.22
C PRO A 244 10.57 -8.29 15.85
N GLY A 245 10.78 -8.53 14.55
CA GLY A 245 11.77 -9.48 14.04
C GLY A 245 11.32 -10.93 13.90
N SER A 246 10.13 -11.30 14.40
CA SER A 246 9.54 -12.61 14.14
C SER A 246 9.33 -12.88 12.64
N ARG A 247 9.49 -14.15 12.25
CA ARG A 247 9.34 -14.65 10.88
C ARG A 247 8.05 -15.44 10.74
N LEU A 248 7.48 -15.52 9.53
CA LEU A 248 6.24 -16.26 9.28
C LEU A 248 6.49 -17.78 9.34
N LEU A 249 5.58 -18.50 10.00
CA LEU A 249 5.50 -19.95 10.05
C LEU A 249 4.43 -20.45 9.08
N THR A 250 4.58 -21.68 8.59
CA THR A 250 3.54 -22.33 7.77
C THR A 250 2.36 -22.76 8.62
N GLU A 251 2.63 -23.35 9.79
CA GLU A 251 1.61 -23.82 10.73
C GLU A 251 1.55 -22.88 11.96
N PRO A 252 0.37 -22.77 12.61
CA PRO A 252 0.23 -21.93 13.79
C PRO A 252 0.98 -22.52 14.99
N SER A 253 1.60 -21.66 15.80
CA SER A 253 2.38 -22.02 17.01
C SER A 253 1.67 -21.66 18.32
N GLY A 254 0.33 -21.67 18.31
CA GLY A 254 -0.54 -21.23 19.41
C GLY A 254 -1.34 -20.00 19.03
N ASP A 255 -1.77 -19.23 20.04
CA ASP A 255 -2.55 -18.01 19.84
C ASP A 255 -1.71 -16.75 20.06
N LEU A 256 -2.04 -15.71 19.31
CA LEU A 256 -1.62 -14.33 19.46
C LEU A 256 -2.80 -13.53 20.01
N ALA A 257 -2.55 -12.72 21.04
CA ALA A 257 -3.52 -11.75 21.54
C ALA A 257 -3.44 -10.46 20.70
N ALA A 258 -4.18 -10.41 19.59
CA ALA A 258 -4.24 -9.24 18.73
C ALA A 258 -4.99 -8.10 19.43
N ASP A 259 -4.41 -6.91 19.48
CA ASP A 259 -5.01 -5.76 20.15
C ASP A 259 -6.23 -5.23 19.37
N PHE A 260 -7.19 -4.65 20.09
CA PHE A 260 -8.23 -3.84 19.47
C PHE A 260 -8.56 -2.59 20.30
N VAL A 261 -8.98 -1.55 19.58
CA VAL A 261 -9.62 -0.36 20.13
C VAL A 261 -10.88 -0.08 19.32
N CYS A 262 -12.01 0.10 19.99
CA CYS A 262 -13.29 0.39 19.37
C CYS A 262 -13.90 1.67 19.97
N ASN A 263 -14.44 2.54 19.11
CA ASN A 263 -15.17 3.74 19.51
C ASN A 263 -16.65 3.57 19.18
N LEU A 264 -17.52 3.58 20.21
CA LEU A 264 -18.97 3.66 20.03
C LEU A 264 -19.39 5.13 20.03
N PRO A 265 -20.02 5.62 18.95
CA PRO A 265 -20.48 7.01 18.89
C PRO A 265 -21.64 7.25 19.86
N ARG A 266 -21.89 8.52 20.20
CA ARG A 266 -23.07 8.91 21.01
C ARG A 266 -24.39 8.72 20.27
N SER A 267 -24.38 8.72 18.94
CA SER A 267 -25.56 8.44 18.10
C SER A 267 -26.04 6.99 18.20
N ALA A 268 -25.17 6.06 18.62
CA ALA A 268 -25.51 4.66 18.75
C ALA A 268 -26.48 4.43 19.92
N THR A 269 -27.64 3.86 19.63
CA THR A 269 -28.62 3.42 20.63
C THR A 269 -29.10 2.01 20.32
N ALA A 270 -29.83 1.37 21.24
CA ALA A 270 -30.44 0.08 20.93
C ALA A 270 -31.55 0.16 19.85
N ALA A 271 -32.15 1.35 19.64
CA ALA A 271 -33.15 1.58 18.59
C ALA A 271 -32.49 1.87 17.23
N THR A 272 -31.32 2.52 17.24
CA THR A 272 -30.48 2.82 16.08
C THR A 272 -29.06 2.36 16.39
N PRO A 273 -28.79 1.05 16.26
CA PRO A 273 -27.48 0.51 16.59
C PRO A 273 -26.45 0.88 15.51
N ALA A 274 -25.19 1.05 15.93
CA ALA A 274 -24.11 1.54 15.06
C ALA A 274 -23.73 0.54 13.98
N HIS A 275 -23.48 1.04 12.78
CA HIS A 275 -22.87 0.31 11.68
C HIS A 275 -21.43 -0.06 12.00
N LEU A 276 -20.98 -1.19 11.47
CA LEU A 276 -19.69 -1.77 11.82
C LEU A 276 -18.66 -1.44 10.75
N SER A 277 -17.53 -0.85 11.14
CA SER A 277 -16.39 -0.69 10.24
C SER A 277 -15.07 -0.97 10.95
N LEU A 278 -14.20 -1.72 10.28
CA LEU A 278 -12.79 -1.73 10.63
C LEU A 278 -12.14 -0.41 10.19
N TYR A 279 -11.08 0.01 10.88
CA TYR A 279 -10.28 1.17 10.53
C TYR A 279 -8.78 0.83 10.48
N GLY A 280 -8.13 1.07 9.34
CA GLY A 280 -6.67 0.94 9.19
C GLY A 280 -5.92 2.22 9.55
N HIS A 281 -4.97 2.15 10.48
CA HIS A 281 -4.11 3.28 10.84
C HIS A 281 -2.99 3.55 9.82
N GLY A 282 -2.43 4.76 9.86
CA GLY A 282 -1.35 5.25 9.00
C GLY A 282 0.04 4.73 9.39
N LEU A 283 1.07 5.25 8.70
CA LEU A 283 2.45 4.77 8.77
C LEU A 283 3.00 4.74 10.20
N LEU A 284 3.45 3.56 10.64
CA LEU A 284 4.00 3.32 11.98
C LEU A 284 3.12 3.89 13.11
N GLY A 285 1.81 3.92 12.85
CA GLY A 285 0.79 4.44 13.74
C GLY A 285 0.29 3.41 14.73
N ALA A 286 -0.87 3.71 15.33
CA ALA A 286 -1.50 2.86 16.32
C ALA A 286 -3.01 2.77 16.05
N PRO A 287 -3.70 1.74 16.56
CA PRO A 287 -5.15 1.59 16.43
C PRO A 287 -5.93 2.81 16.96
N THR A 288 -5.33 3.59 17.86
CA THR A 288 -5.91 4.80 18.45
C THR A 288 -6.09 5.95 17.46
N GLU A 289 -5.65 5.82 16.20
CA GLU A 289 -5.93 6.82 15.17
C GLU A 289 -7.44 7.03 14.93
N ILE A 290 -8.29 6.07 15.30
CA ILE A 290 -9.75 6.25 15.32
C ILE A 290 -10.22 7.36 16.27
N ASN A 291 -9.33 7.90 17.11
CA ASN A 291 -9.58 9.07 17.96
C ASN A 291 -9.34 10.41 17.27
N ALA A 292 -8.85 10.41 16.02
CA ALA A 292 -8.71 11.63 15.23
C ALA A 292 -10.07 12.32 15.06
N GLY A 293 -10.07 13.66 15.07
CA GLY A 293 -11.29 14.46 15.08
C GLY A 293 -12.24 14.13 13.91
N ASN A 294 -11.69 14.04 12.69
CA ASN A 294 -12.46 13.71 11.49
C ASN A 294 -13.04 12.28 11.51
N VAL A 295 -12.32 11.30 12.09
CA VAL A 295 -12.83 9.92 12.21
C VAL A 295 -13.94 9.85 13.26
N LYS A 296 -13.78 10.52 14.41
CA LYS A 296 -14.84 10.66 15.41
C LYS A 296 -16.05 11.42 14.88
N GLN A 297 -15.84 12.42 14.01
CA GLN A 297 -16.93 13.15 13.36
C GLN A 297 -17.72 12.22 12.46
N MET A 298 -17.06 11.47 11.56
CA MET A 298 -17.74 10.48 10.71
C MET A 298 -18.47 9.41 11.54
N SER A 299 -17.84 8.93 12.62
CA SER A 299 -18.43 7.98 13.57
C SER A 299 -19.74 8.50 14.15
N GLN A 300 -19.74 9.73 14.68
CA GLN A 300 -20.93 10.34 15.28
C GLN A 300 -22.00 10.68 14.24
N THR A 301 -21.62 11.30 13.12
CA THR A 301 -22.56 11.82 12.12
C THR A 301 -23.29 10.71 11.37
N TYR A 302 -22.61 9.60 11.09
CA TYR A 302 -23.15 8.50 10.28
C TYR A 302 -23.29 7.18 11.05
N ASP A 303 -23.21 7.26 12.38
CA ASP A 303 -23.44 6.15 13.32
C ASP A 303 -22.59 4.91 13.02
N PHE A 304 -21.27 5.11 12.85
CA PHE A 304 -20.32 4.02 12.69
C PHE A 304 -19.57 3.75 13.99
N MET A 305 -19.56 2.49 14.44
CA MET A 305 -18.57 1.99 15.38
C MET A 305 -17.31 1.59 14.60
N PHE A 306 -16.26 2.39 14.75
CA PHE A 306 -14.95 2.02 14.23
C PHE A 306 -14.18 1.17 15.24
N CYS A 307 -13.66 0.04 14.78
CA CYS A 307 -12.67 -0.74 15.51
C CYS A 307 -11.37 -0.85 14.70
N ALA A 308 -10.23 -0.80 15.37
CA ALA A 308 -8.92 -0.92 14.76
C ALA A 308 -8.04 -1.90 15.53
N SER A 309 -7.09 -2.50 14.82
CA SER A 309 -6.00 -3.33 15.36
C SER A 309 -4.66 -2.82 14.82
N SER A 310 -3.55 -3.28 15.40
CA SER A 310 -2.22 -2.86 14.95
C SER A 310 -1.84 -3.56 13.64
N TRP A 311 -1.35 -2.80 12.66
CA TRP A 311 -0.61 -3.32 11.51
C TRP A 311 0.77 -3.81 11.98
N ILE A 312 0.84 -4.86 12.80
CA ILE A 312 2.12 -5.36 13.33
C ILE A 312 3.13 -5.62 12.19
N GLY A 313 4.38 -5.20 12.38
CA GLY A 313 5.38 -5.04 11.32
C GLY A 313 5.50 -3.60 10.83
N MET A 314 4.43 -2.80 10.92
CA MET A 314 4.43 -1.35 10.67
C MET A 314 3.48 -0.61 11.64
N ALA A 315 3.43 -1.02 12.90
CA ALA A 315 2.78 -0.29 13.98
C ALA A 315 3.81 0.50 14.79
N SER A 316 3.36 1.35 15.71
CA SER A 316 4.25 2.17 16.54
C SER A 316 5.22 1.33 17.39
N GLY A 317 4.81 0.12 17.78
CA GLY A 317 5.68 -0.84 18.49
C GLY A 317 6.79 -1.43 17.61
N ASP A 318 6.71 -1.31 16.29
CA ASP A 318 7.71 -1.83 15.35
C ASP A 318 8.76 -0.79 14.94
N ILE A 319 8.59 0.49 15.32
CA ILE A 319 9.48 1.59 14.90
C ILE A 319 10.97 1.25 15.08
N PRO A 320 11.44 0.77 16.26
CA PRO A 320 12.86 0.48 16.43
C PRO A 320 13.38 -0.57 15.44
N TYR A 321 12.59 -1.61 15.17
CA TYR A 321 12.97 -2.68 14.25
C TYR A 321 12.96 -2.22 12.79
N VAL A 322 11.93 -1.47 12.38
CA VAL A 322 11.82 -0.92 11.03
C VAL A 322 12.96 0.05 10.75
N VAL A 323 13.34 0.90 11.72
CA VAL A 323 14.51 1.78 11.60
C VAL A 323 15.79 0.97 11.39
N GLN A 324 16.04 -0.05 12.21
CA GLN A 324 17.23 -0.91 12.10
C GLN A 324 17.32 -1.63 10.75
N THR A 325 16.17 -1.98 10.16
CA THR A 325 16.10 -2.70 8.88
C THR A 325 16.80 -1.96 7.74
N TRP A 326 16.81 -0.62 7.75
CA TRP A 326 17.46 0.18 6.70
C TRP A 326 18.99 0.17 6.77
N SER A 327 19.57 -0.33 7.86
CA SER A 327 21.01 -0.56 7.99
C SER A 327 21.45 -1.97 7.61
N ASP A 328 20.53 -2.95 7.66
CA ASP A 328 20.76 -4.32 7.20
C ASP A 328 19.47 -4.91 6.62
N LEU A 329 19.37 -4.82 5.30
CA LEU A 329 18.17 -5.24 4.57
C LEU A 329 17.95 -6.76 4.55
N SER A 330 18.90 -7.55 5.04
CA SER A 330 18.69 -8.98 5.30
C SER A 330 17.58 -9.22 6.34
N THR A 331 17.32 -8.22 7.19
CA THR A 331 16.28 -8.27 8.24
C THR A 331 14.89 -7.84 7.75
N PHE A 332 14.82 -7.19 6.58
CA PHE A 332 13.59 -6.68 6.00
C PHE A 332 12.44 -7.70 5.90
N PRO A 333 12.67 -8.99 5.58
CA PRO A 333 11.58 -9.96 5.46
C PRO A 333 10.63 -10.04 6.67
N ALA A 334 11.08 -9.67 7.88
CA ALA A 334 10.23 -9.72 9.09
C ALA A 334 9.11 -8.68 9.07
N VAL A 335 9.29 -7.57 8.35
CA VAL A 335 8.28 -6.52 8.20
C VAL A 335 7.02 -7.05 7.49
N PRO A 336 7.08 -7.54 6.23
CA PRO A 336 5.90 -8.08 5.55
C PRO A 336 5.41 -9.40 6.15
N ASP A 337 6.26 -10.18 6.83
CA ASP A 337 5.81 -11.41 7.50
C ASP A 337 4.93 -11.12 8.72
N ARG A 338 5.29 -10.13 9.55
CA ARG A 338 4.41 -9.65 10.64
C ARG A 338 3.13 -9.03 10.09
N LEU A 339 3.21 -8.26 9.00
CA LEU A 339 2.03 -7.67 8.40
C LEU A 339 1.03 -8.69 7.87
N GLN A 340 1.49 -9.82 7.33
CA GLN A 340 0.58 -10.91 6.94
C GLN A 340 -0.18 -11.48 8.15
N GLN A 341 0.44 -11.58 9.32
CA GLN A 341 -0.28 -11.92 10.56
C GLN A 341 -1.30 -10.83 10.93
N SER A 342 -0.96 -9.55 10.74
CA SER A 342 -1.91 -8.46 11.01
C SER A 342 -3.17 -8.55 10.14
N PHE A 343 -3.07 -9.05 8.91
CA PHE A 343 -4.26 -9.30 8.09
C PHE A 343 -5.22 -10.28 8.77
N LEU A 344 -4.71 -11.38 9.30
CA LEU A 344 -5.52 -12.34 10.04
C LEU A 344 -6.09 -11.71 11.32
N ASN A 345 -5.32 -10.86 12.00
CA ASN A 345 -5.78 -10.12 13.17
C ASN A 345 -7.00 -9.24 12.86
N PHE A 346 -6.95 -8.48 11.76
CA PHE A 346 -8.08 -7.66 11.31
C PHE A 346 -9.29 -8.49 10.91
N LEU A 347 -9.11 -9.60 10.19
CA LEU A 347 -10.21 -10.49 9.81
C LEU A 347 -10.89 -11.11 11.04
N PHE A 348 -10.12 -11.53 12.04
CA PHE A 348 -10.64 -12.06 13.30
C PHE A 348 -11.34 -10.98 14.14
N LEU A 349 -10.80 -9.76 14.19
CA LEU A 349 -11.49 -8.62 14.80
C LEU A 349 -12.83 -8.36 14.11
N GLY A 350 -12.87 -8.36 12.78
CA GLY A 350 -14.10 -8.24 12.00
C GLY A 350 -15.11 -9.33 12.35
N ARG A 351 -14.65 -10.59 12.46
CA ARG A 351 -15.50 -11.71 12.88
C ARG A 351 -16.00 -11.56 14.32
N ALA A 352 -15.20 -11.02 15.23
CA ALA A 352 -15.60 -10.70 16.60
C ALA A 352 -16.69 -9.63 16.64
N MET A 353 -16.64 -8.62 15.77
CA MET A 353 -17.67 -7.58 15.67
C MET A 353 -19.00 -8.13 15.14
N LEU A 354 -18.95 -9.06 14.18
CA LEU A 354 -20.13 -9.59 13.48
C LEU A 354 -20.82 -10.79 14.14
N ALA A 355 -20.05 -11.69 14.74
CA ALA A 355 -20.58 -12.98 15.18
C ALA A 355 -21.56 -12.82 16.36
N PRO A 356 -22.62 -13.65 16.46
CA PRO A 356 -23.57 -13.58 17.56
C PRO A 356 -22.98 -13.71 18.96
N GLY A 357 -21.98 -14.60 19.11
CA GLY A 357 -21.21 -14.77 20.35
C GLY A 357 -20.01 -13.82 20.48
N GLY A 358 -19.90 -12.82 19.60
CA GLY A 358 -18.82 -11.84 19.58
C GLY A 358 -19.10 -10.63 20.46
N PHE A 359 -18.71 -9.45 20.02
CA PHE A 359 -18.81 -8.20 20.79
C PHE A 359 -20.22 -7.90 21.27
N ALA A 360 -21.24 -8.13 20.44
CA ALA A 360 -22.64 -7.93 20.82
C ALA A 360 -23.09 -8.78 22.03
N SER A 361 -22.35 -9.85 22.36
CA SER A 361 -22.63 -10.67 23.55
C SER A 361 -22.18 -9.99 24.84
N HIS A 362 -21.15 -9.15 24.80
CA HIS A 362 -20.45 -8.61 25.97
C HIS A 362 -21.07 -7.28 26.48
N PRO A 363 -21.14 -7.03 27.80
CA PRO A 363 -21.75 -5.83 28.38
C PRO A 363 -21.19 -4.50 27.85
N ALA A 364 -19.90 -4.46 27.50
CA ALA A 364 -19.26 -3.27 26.93
C ALA A 364 -19.91 -2.75 25.63
N PHE A 365 -20.63 -3.60 24.89
CA PHE A 365 -21.29 -3.25 23.63
C PHE A 365 -22.82 -3.29 23.73
N ARG A 366 -23.33 -3.19 24.95
CA ARG A 366 -24.76 -3.14 25.27
C ARG A 366 -25.11 -1.85 25.99
N ASP A 367 -26.37 -1.46 25.89
CA ASP A 367 -26.96 -0.41 26.72
C ASP A 367 -27.21 -0.92 28.15
N ALA A 368 -27.70 -0.02 29.02
CA ALA A 368 -28.00 -0.34 30.42
C ALA A 368 -29.12 -1.39 30.58
N GLN A 369 -29.95 -1.60 29.56
CA GLN A 369 -31.00 -2.63 29.53
C GLN A 369 -30.51 -3.95 28.91
N GLY A 370 -29.23 -4.07 28.59
CA GLY A 370 -28.63 -5.25 28.00
C GLY A 370 -28.93 -5.42 26.51
N ARG A 371 -29.48 -4.43 25.81
CA ARG A 371 -29.72 -4.48 24.36
C ARG A 371 -28.44 -4.12 23.61
N SER A 372 -28.20 -4.76 22.47
CA SER A 372 -26.97 -4.52 21.69
C SER A 372 -26.98 -3.14 21.04
N LEU A 373 -25.82 -2.49 21.03
CA LEU A 373 -25.57 -1.22 20.33
C LEU A 373 -25.02 -1.44 18.90
N LEU A 374 -24.95 -2.69 18.42
CA LEU A 374 -24.23 -3.06 17.20
C LEU A 374 -25.18 -3.53 16.10
N ASN A 375 -25.13 -2.88 14.94
CA ASN A 375 -25.90 -3.27 13.77
C ASN A 375 -25.16 -4.33 12.95
N ARG A 376 -25.45 -5.59 13.25
CA ARG A 376 -24.89 -6.72 12.51
C ARG A 376 -25.65 -7.04 11.23
N ALA A 377 -26.85 -6.48 11.04
CA ALA A 377 -27.72 -6.81 9.92
C ALA A 377 -27.24 -6.19 8.61
N THR A 378 -26.55 -5.06 8.66
CA THR A 378 -25.99 -4.38 7.47
C THR A 378 -24.62 -4.91 7.05
N GLY A 379 -24.04 -5.83 7.83
CA GLY A 379 -22.71 -6.38 7.61
C GLY A 379 -21.59 -5.49 8.16
N LEU A 380 -20.35 -5.85 7.80
CA LEU A 380 -19.12 -5.14 8.15
C LEU A 380 -18.60 -4.36 6.95
N HIS A 381 -17.81 -3.33 7.24
CA HIS A 381 -17.16 -2.48 6.26
C HIS A 381 -15.69 -2.23 6.64
N TYR A 382 -14.95 -1.61 5.73
CA TYR A 382 -13.57 -1.18 5.96
C TYR A 382 -13.38 0.28 5.55
N ASP A 383 -12.72 1.08 6.39
CA ASP A 383 -12.15 2.39 6.04
C ASP A 383 -10.68 2.40 6.48
N GLY A 384 -9.85 3.22 5.86
CA GLY A 384 -8.45 3.34 6.21
C GLY A 384 -7.84 4.55 5.50
N ASN A 385 -6.78 5.10 6.07
CA ASN A 385 -6.09 6.25 5.48
C ASN A 385 -4.59 6.00 5.39
N SER A 386 -3.93 6.49 4.34
CA SER A 386 -2.48 6.39 4.15
C SER A 386 -2.04 4.92 4.10
N GLN A 387 -1.17 4.47 5.00
CA GLN A 387 -0.85 3.04 5.17
C GLN A 387 -2.10 2.17 5.40
N GLY A 388 -3.13 2.69 6.06
CA GLY A 388 -4.42 2.01 6.16
C GLY A 388 -5.11 1.88 4.80
N GLY A 389 -4.94 2.83 3.88
CA GLY A 389 -5.37 2.68 2.49
C GLY A 389 -4.54 1.65 1.72
N ILE A 390 -3.21 1.65 1.89
CA ILE A 390 -2.28 0.75 1.20
C ILE A 390 -2.46 -0.71 1.67
N ASN A 391 -2.31 -0.97 2.97
CA ASN A 391 -2.50 -2.30 3.55
C ASN A 391 -3.97 -2.73 3.49
N GLY A 392 -4.89 -1.76 3.61
CA GLY A 392 -6.32 -1.99 3.47
C GLY A 392 -6.74 -2.50 2.11
N GLY A 393 -6.02 -2.14 1.05
CA GLY A 393 -6.18 -2.72 -0.27
C GLY A 393 -5.94 -4.23 -0.27
N ALA A 394 -4.79 -4.67 0.26
CA ALA A 394 -4.46 -6.09 0.38
C ALA A 394 -5.42 -6.84 1.31
N LEU A 395 -5.74 -6.26 2.47
CA LEU A 395 -6.71 -6.83 3.41
C LEU A 395 -8.10 -6.99 2.75
N THR A 396 -8.54 -6.00 1.97
CA THR A 396 -9.80 -6.08 1.23
C THR A 396 -9.79 -7.23 0.24
N ALA A 397 -8.72 -7.45 -0.52
CA ALA A 397 -8.66 -8.54 -1.51
C ALA A 397 -8.79 -9.95 -0.92
N ILE A 398 -8.58 -10.12 0.39
CA ILE A 398 -8.69 -11.40 1.10
C ILE A 398 -9.89 -11.46 2.05
N ALA A 399 -10.66 -10.38 2.17
CA ALA A 399 -11.74 -10.29 3.14
C ALA A 399 -12.92 -11.19 2.79
N GLN A 400 -13.52 -11.84 3.80
CA GLN A 400 -14.68 -12.71 3.62
C GLN A 400 -15.97 -12.09 4.18
N ASP A 401 -15.82 -11.18 5.15
CA ASP A 401 -16.91 -10.69 6.00
C ASP A 401 -17.42 -9.28 5.59
N TRP A 402 -16.77 -8.64 4.61
CA TRP A 402 -17.24 -7.40 4.01
C TRP A 402 -17.04 -7.41 2.49
N THR A 403 -17.73 -6.50 1.81
CA THR A 403 -17.67 -6.36 0.34
C THR A 403 -17.40 -4.93 -0.11
N ARG A 404 -17.27 -4.00 0.84
CA ARG A 404 -17.15 -2.56 0.58
C ARG A 404 -16.07 -1.96 1.45
N SER A 405 -15.13 -1.29 0.80
CA SER A 405 -13.97 -0.66 1.44
C SER A 405 -13.77 0.76 0.92
N VAL A 406 -13.51 1.69 1.82
CA VAL A 406 -12.95 3.00 1.49
C VAL A 406 -11.45 2.98 1.74
N LEU A 407 -10.68 3.37 0.74
CA LEU A 407 -9.23 3.54 0.85
C LEU A 407 -8.92 5.04 0.70
N GLY A 408 -8.57 5.68 1.81
CA GLY A 408 -8.20 7.09 1.88
C GLY A 408 -6.71 7.29 1.62
N VAL A 409 -6.38 8.21 0.72
CA VAL A 409 -5.04 8.48 0.17
C VAL A 409 -4.20 7.21 0.01
N PRO A 410 -4.71 6.20 -0.73
CA PRO A 410 -4.05 4.91 -0.87
C PRO A 410 -2.97 4.95 -1.96
N ALA A 411 -2.21 3.87 -2.03
CA ALA A 411 -1.27 3.59 -3.10
C ALA A 411 -0.99 2.08 -3.15
N MET A 412 -0.26 1.68 -4.18
CA MET A 412 0.39 0.37 -4.30
C MET A 412 1.84 0.56 -4.78
N ASN A 413 2.65 -0.50 -4.74
CA ASN A 413 4.02 -0.50 -5.23
C ASN A 413 4.89 0.46 -4.41
N TYR A 414 5.17 0.11 -3.15
CA TYR A 414 6.00 0.92 -2.27
C TYR A 414 7.28 1.48 -2.94
N SER A 415 7.97 0.69 -3.77
CA SER A 415 9.15 1.13 -4.54
C SER A 415 8.93 2.31 -5.50
N THR A 416 7.68 2.63 -5.85
CA THR A 416 7.30 3.86 -6.55
C THR A 416 7.03 5.02 -5.59
N LEU A 417 6.46 4.71 -4.44
CA LEU A 417 6.06 5.67 -3.43
C LEU A 417 7.23 6.20 -2.57
N LEU A 418 8.12 5.32 -2.09
CA LEU A 418 9.04 5.65 -0.99
C LEU A 418 9.85 6.92 -1.25
N GLN A 419 10.62 7.00 -2.35
CA GLN A 419 11.40 8.19 -2.66
C GLN A 419 10.58 9.43 -3.06
N ARG A 420 9.27 9.27 -3.30
CA ARG A 420 8.32 10.36 -3.56
C ARG A 420 7.59 10.84 -2.30
N SER A 421 7.92 10.29 -1.14
CA SER A 421 7.25 10.57 0.11
C SER A 421 8.14 11.39 1.03
N VAL A 422 7.60 12.48 1.58
CA VAL A 422 8.27 13.23 2.65
C VAL A 422 8.43 12.39 3.93
N ASP A 423 7.55 11.41 4.16
CA ASP A 423 7.65 10.51 5.31
C ASP A 423 8.80 9.50 5.18
N PHE A 424 9.31 9.29 3.98
CA PHE A 424 10.46 8.43 3.75
C PHE A 424 11.79 9.14 4.02
N ALA A 425 11.82 10.47 4.11
CA ALA A 425 13.06 11.24 4.25
C ALA A 425 13.97 10.78 5.42
N PRO A 426 13.46 10.43 6.62
CA PRO A 426 14.30 9.90 7.70
C PRO A 426 14.92 8.53 7.36
N PHE A 427 14.18 7.67 6.65
CA PHE A 427 14.69 6.36 6.22
C PHE A 427 15.67 6.48 5.05
N GLN A 428 15.47 7.45 4.17
CA GLN A 428 16.41 7.79 3.11
C GLN A 428 17.78 8.20 3.69
N GLN A 429 17.81 8.94 4.81
CA GLN A 429 19.07 9.28 5.48
C GLN A 429 19.82 8.04 5.99
N LEU A 430 19.10 7.07 6.56
CA LEU A 430 19.69 5.81 7.02
C LEU A 430 20.19 4.96 5.85
N LEU A 431 19.42 4.93 4.76
CA LEU A 431 19.81 4.25 3.53
C LEU A 431 21.04 4.91 2.90
N ASP A 432 21.14 6.25 2.90
CA ASP A 432 22.32 6.98 2.41
C ASP A 432 23.58 6.69 3.23
N GLN A 433 23.42 6.46 4.53
CA GLN A 433 24.53 6.07 5.41
C GLN A 433 24.93 4.61 5.24
N SER A 434 23.96 3.73 5.00
CA SER A 434 24.17 2.28 5.02
C SER A 434 24.44 1.69 3.64
N TYR A 435 23.88 2.29 2.58
CA TYR A 435 23.99 1.92 1.17
C TYR A 435 24.14 3.22 0.33
N PRO A 436 25.31 3.87 0.35
CA PRO A 436 25.48 5.21 -0.21
C PRO A 436 25.37 5.27 -1.74
N ASP A 437 25.63 4.16 -2.43
CA ASP A 437 25.53 4.09 -3.89
C ASP A 437 24.07 4.12 -4.35
N LYS A 438 23.73 5.08 -5.22
CA LYS A 438 22.34 5.28 -5.66
C LYS A 438 21.83 4.18 -6.61
N HIS A 439 22.71 3.47 -7.32
CA HIS A 439 22.31 2.31 -8.12
C HIS A 439 21.89 1.17 -7.20
N ASP A 440 22.68 0.92 -6.15
CA ASP A 440 22.37 -0.06 -5.13
C ASP A 440 21.06 0.27 -4.42
N GLN A 441 20.78 1.55 -4.13
CA GLN A 441 19.49 1.96 -3.56
C GLN A 441 18.31 1.63 -4.48
N GLN A 442 18.40 1.86 -5.79
CA GLN A 442 17.34 1.47 -6.71
C GLN A 442 17.14 -0.06 -6.75
N LEU A 443 18.22 -0.83 -6.74
CA LEU A 443 18.17 -2.29 -6.65
C LEU A 443 17.53 -2.74 -5.33
N VAL A 444 17.88 -2.10 -4.21
CA VAL A 444 17.26 -2.30 -2.90
C VAL A 444 15.75 -2.09 -2.99
N PHE A 445 15.27 -0.97 -3.54
CA PHE A 445 13.84 -0.72 -3.69
C PHE A 445 13.15 -1.79 -4.54
N ALA A 446 13.80 -2.20 -5.64
CA ALA A 446 13.28 -3.22 -6.53
C ALA A 446 13.20 -4.61 -5.86
N LEU A 447 14.20 -4.95 -5.04
CA LEU A 447 14.25 -6.18 -4.24
C LEU A 447 13.20 -6.17 -3.15
N ILE A 448 13.16 -5.16 -2.27
CA ILE A 448 12.19 -5.13 -1.18
C ILE A 448 10.75 -5.08 -1.68
N GLN A 449 10.50 -4.51 -2.87
CA GLN A 449 9.17 -4.56 -3.49
C GLN A 449 8.67 -6.01 -3.64
N MET A 450 9.54 -6.93 -4.07
CA MET A 450 9.18 -8.33 -4.22
C MET A 450 8.72 -8.97 -2.91
N LEU A 451 9.23 -8.49 -1.77
CA LEU A 451 8.80 -8.97 -0.46
C LEU A 451 7.57 -8.21 0.04
N TRP A 452 7.48 -6.93 -0.26
CA TRP A 452 6.34 -6.06 0.03
C TRP A 452 5.04 -6.59 -0.57
N ASP A 453 5.09 -7.14 -1.79
CA ASP A 453 3.91 -7.68 -2.48
C ASP A 453 3.15 -8.72 -1.66
N ARG A 454 3.81 -9.40 -0.72
CA ARG A 454 3.18 -10.38 0.17
C ARG A 454 2.22 -9.74 1.17
N ALA A 455 2.34 -8.43 1.42
CA ALA A 455 1.66 -7.73 2.51
C ALA A 455 1.22 -6.28 2.17
N GLU A 456 1.14 -5.90 0.89
CA GLU A 456 0.68 -4.58 0.45
C GLU A 456 -0.16 -4.70 -0.83
N ALA A 457 -0.97 -3.67 -1.15
CA ALA A 457 -1.93 -3.68 -2.26
C ALA A 457 -1.42 -4.23 -3.60
N ASN A 458 -0.16 -4.02 -3.99
CA ASN A 458 0.37 -4.44 -5.30
C ASN A 458 0.27 -5.94 -5.57
N GLY A 459 0.51 -6.78 -4.56
CA GLY A 459 0.37 -8.24 -4.72
C GLY A 459 -1.08 -8.73 -4.73
N TYR A 460 -2.06 -7.83 -4.56
CA TYR A 460 -3.45 -8.17 -4.31
C TYR A 460 -4.45 -7.37 -5.16
N ALA A 461 -4.04 -6.25 -5.76
CA ALA A 461 -4.92 -5.30 -6.43
C ALA A 461 -5.71 -5.94 -7.59
N GLN A 462 -5.09 -6.86 -8.33
CA GLN A 462 -5.75 -7.61 -9.40
C GLN A 462 -6.95 -8.43 -8.90
N HIS A 463 -7.03 -8.69 -7.59
CA HIS A 463 -8.04 -9.52 -6.96
C HIS A 463 -9.00 -8.78 -6.02
N MET A 464 -8.91 -7.45 -5.90
CA MET A 464 -9.88 -6.70 -5.09
C MET A 464 -11.29 -6.73 -5.69
N THR A 465 -11.40 -6.63 -7.03
CA THR A 465 -12.67 -6.38 -7.72
C THR A 465 -13.11 -7.53 -8.62
N GLY A 466 -12.79 -7.50 -9.92
CA GLY A 466 -13.38 -8.36 -10.95
C GLY A 466 -12.85 -9.80 -11.01
N HIS A 467 -11.76 -10.10 -10.31
CA HIS A 467 -11.10 -11.41 -10.33
C HIS A 467 -10.73 -11.86 -8.90
N PRO A 468 -11.70 -12.08 -8.00
CA PRO A 468 -11.40 -12.33 -6.59
C PRO A 468 -10.58 -13.61 -6.37
N LEU A 469 -9.81 -13.61 -5.28
CA LEU A 469 -9.10 -14.80 -4.81
C LEU A 469 -10.09 -15.92 -4.40
N PRO A 470 -9.64 -17.19 -4.34
CA PRO A 470 -10.48 -18.29 -3.87
C PRO A 470 -11.09 -18.00 -2.49
N ARG A 471 -12.36 -18.39 -2.30
CA ARG A 471 -13.13 -18.20 -1.05
C ARG A 471 -13.22 -16.73 -0.60
N THR A 472 -13.19 -15.80 -1.54
CA THR A 472 -13.34 -14.38 -1.31
C THR A 472 -14.47 -13.84 -2.21
N PRO A 473 -15.40 -13.00 -1.72
CA PRO A 473 -16.29 -12.23 -2.58
C PRO A 473 -15.51 -11.22 -3.44
N ALA A 474 -16.16 -10.73 -4.50
CA ALA A 474 -15.73 -9.51 -5.18
C ALA A 474 -16.05 -8.28 -4.31
N HIS A 475 -15.16 -7.29 -4.30
CA HIS A 475 -15.35 -6.07 -3.53
C HIS A 475 -15.63 -4.86 -4.41
N GLN A 476 -16.24 -3.85 -3.80
CA GLN A 476 -16.31 -2.49 -4.30
C GLN A 476 -15.38 -1.62 -3.47
N VAL A 477 -14.57 -0.80 -4.14
CA VAL A 477 -13.55 0.04 -3.52
C VAL A 477 -13.77 1.49 -3.90
N LEU A 478 -13.92 2.37 -2.91
CA LEU A 478 -13.92 3.81 -3.09
C LEU A 478 -12.57 4.38 -2.64
N MET A 479 -11.81 4.94 -3.58
CA MET A 479 -10.54 5.61 -3.34
C MET A 479 -10.76 7.12 -3.23
N HIS A 480 -10.34 7.71 -2.12
CA HIS A 480 -10.25 9.17 -1.98
C HIS A 480 -8.79 9.57 -2.06
N VAL A 481 -8.39 10.35 -3.05
CA VAL A 481 -6.99 10.75 -3.25
C VAL A 481 -6.86 12.25 -3.08
N ALA A 482 -5.82 12.71 -2.38
CA ALA A 482 -5.44 14.11 -2.32
C ALA A 482 -4.57 14.44 -3.55
N PHE A 483 -4.98 15.44 -4.34
CA PHE A 483 -4.17 15.95 -5.43
C PHE A 483 -2.96 16.68 -4.86
N GLY A 484 -1.75 16.36 -5.35
CA GLY A 484 -0.52 16.97 -4.85
C GLY A 484 -0.08 16.48 -3.47
N ASP A 485 -0.51 15.29 -3.04
CA ASP A 485 -0.11 14.66 -1.77
C ASP A 485 1.41 14.53 -1.63
N HIS A 486 1.99 15.01 -0.52
CA HIS A 486 3.43 14.97 -0.26
C HIS A 486 3.88 13.66 0.40
N GLN A 487 2.95 12.92 1.02
CA GLN A 487 3.22 11.70 1.78
C GLN A 487 2.95 10.46 0.93
N VAL A 488 1.85 10.42 0.19
CA VAL A 488 1.45 9.28 -0.66
C VAL A 488 1.31 9.70 -2.12
N SER A 489 2.25 9.27 -2.96
CA SER A 489 2.31 9.66 -4.38
C SER A 489 1.00 9.36 -5.13
N PRO A 490 0.32 10.38 -5.68
CA PRO A 490 -0.90 10.18 -6.47
C PRO A 490 -0.68 9.31 -7.71
N ALA A 491 0.54 9.25 -8.25
CA ALA A 491 0.87 8.37 -9.38
C ALA A 491 0.66 6.89 -9.03
N ALA A 492 1.06 6.48 -7.83
CA ALA A 492 0.85 5.12 -7.34
C ALA A 492 -0.63 4.81 -7.10
N ALA A 493 -1.40 5.77 -6.57
CA ALA A 493 -2.86 5.65 -6.45
C ALA A 493 -3.54 5.49 -7.82
N GLN A 494 -3.06 6.18 -8.86
CA GLN A 494 -3.59 6.00 -10.22
C GLN A 494 -3.25 4.62 -10.81
N VAL A 495 -2.08 4.04 -10.50
CA VAL A 495 -1.75 2.66 -10.88
C VAL A 495 -2.74 1.69 -10.24
N GLU A 496 -3.05 1.87 -8.95
CA GLU A 496 -4.06 1.08 -8.25
C GLU A 496 -5.44 1.23 -8.89
N ALA A 497 -5.89 2.46 -9.14
CA ALA A 497 -7.18 2.72 -9.77
C ALA A 497 -7.31 2.03 -11.14
N ARG A 498 -6.26 2.06 -11.97
CA ARG A 498 -6.24 1.34 -13.26
C ARG A 498 -6.28 -0.18 -13.06
N THR A 499 -5.53 -0.68 -12.08
CA THR A 499 -5.41 -2.12 -11.79
C THR A 499 -6.71 -2.71 -11.28
N ILE A 500 -7.40 -2.05 -10.34
CA ILE A 500 -8.67 -2.53 -9.79
C ILE A 500 -9.87 -2.22 -10.71
N GLY A 501 -9.64 -1.56 -11.85
CA GLY A 501 -10.68 -1.16 -12.79
C GLY A 501 -11.62 -0.08 -12.26
N ALA A 502 -11.16 0.76 -11.33
CA ALA A 502 -11.93 1.88 -10.79
C ALA A 502 -12.29 2.90 -11.88
N ARG A 503 -13.41 3.59 -11.66
CA ARG A 503 -13.82 4.73 -12.49
C ARG A 503 -13.56 6.05 -11.80
N ILE A 504 -13.32 7.12 -12.56
CA ILE A 504 -13.01 8.43 -12.00
C ILE A 504 -14.22 9.37 -12.04
N HIS A 505 -14.44 10.11 -10.94
CA HIS A 505 -15.33 11.27 -10.91
C HIS A 505 -14.82 12.37 -11.85
N ARG A 506 -15.69 12.99 -12.66
CA ARG A 506 -15.31 14.09 -13.55
C ARG A 506 -16.24 15.30 -13.41
N PRO A 507 -15.71 16.53 -13.57
CA PRO A 507 -14.29 16.85 -13.73
C PRO A 507 -13.49 16.55 -12.46
N ALA A 508 -12.30 15.94 -12.59
CA ALA A 508 -11.49 15.52 -11.45
C ALA A 508 -10.71 16.68 -10.82
N LEU A 509 -10.29 17.63 -11.65
CA LEU A 509 -9.59 18.86 -11.28
C LEU A 509 -10.14 20.01 -12.12
N ALA A 510 -9.99 21.24 -11.64
CA ALA A 510 -10.26 22.42 -12.44
C ALA A 510 -9.25 22.56 -13.60
N PRO A 511 -9.62 23.23 -14.72
CA PRO A 511 -8.70 23.47 -15.83
C PRO A 511 -7.39 24.12 -15.38
N GLY A 512 -6.26 23.65 -15.93
CA GLY A 512 -4.92 24.20 -15.64
C GLY A 512 -4.24 23.69 -14.36
N TRP A 513 -4.90 22.83 -13.56
CA TRP A 513 -4.31 22.31 -12.32
C TRP A 513 -3.39 21.11 -12.49
N SER A 514 -3.55 20.35 -13.57
CA SER A 514 -2.77 19.14 -13.83
C SER A 514 -1.75 19.41 -14.92
N ASP A 515 -0.51 18.96 -14.67
CA ASP A 515 0.56 18.93 -15.67
C ASP A 515 0.46 17.73 -16.62
N GLU A 516 -0.52 16.84 -16.41
CA GLU A 516 -0.73 15.68 -17.27
C GLU A 516 -1.33 16.10 -18.62
N VAL A 517 -0.76 15.59 -19.72
CA VAL A 517 -1.29 15.80 -21.09
C VAL A 517 -2.71 15.25 -21.20
N THR A 518 -3.00 14.14 -20.55
CA THR A 518 -4.35 13.59 -20.39
C THR A 518 -4.57 13.27 -18.92
N PRO A 519 -5.20 14.17 -18.14
CA PRO A 519 -5.39 13.97 -16.70
C PRO A 519 -6.07 12.64 -16.38
N PHE A 520 -5.41 11.88 -15.51
CA PHE A 520 -5.80 10.55 -15.05
C PHE A 520 -5.91 9.56 -16.21
N TRP A 521 -4.94 9.61 -17.14
CA TRP A 521 -4.89 8.79 -18.35
C TRP A 521 -5.28 7.34 -18.06
N GLY A 522 -6.09 6.71 -18.92
CA GLY A 522 -6.43 5.29 -18.79
C GLY A 522 -7.44 4.94 -17.68
N ILE A 523 -7.91 5.90 -16.88
CA ILE A 523 -9.00 5.69 -15.91
C ILE A 523 -10.31 6.17 -16.53
N ARG A 524 -11.29 5.26 -16.66
CA ARG A 524 -12.57 5.56 -17.33
C ARG A 524 -13.46 6.45 -16.45
N PRO A 525 -14.19 7.42 -17.00
CA PRO A 525 -15.10 8.23 -16.20
C PRO A 525 -16.27 7.39 -15.65
N ILE A 526 -16.79 7.83 -14.50
CA ILE A 526 -18.10 7.42 -14.02
C ILE A 526 -19.14 7.88 -15.06
N PRO A 527 -19.99 6.98 -15.59
CA PRO A 527 -20.91 7.33 -16.68
C PRO A 527 -22.07 8.22 -16.22
N SER A 528 -22.63 7.94 -15.03
CA SER A 528 -23.74 8.69 -14.42
C SER A 528 -23.81 8.40 -12.92
N GLY A 529 -24.27 9.37 -12.13
CA GLY A 529 -24.52 9.20 -10.70
C GLY A 529 -25.99 8.80 -10.40
N PRO A 530 -26.26 8.10 -9.29
CA PRO A 530 -25.30 7.42 -8.43
C PRO A 530 -24.69 6.18 -9.10
N TYR A 531 -23.38 5.99 -8.98
CA TYR A 531 -22.66 4.88 -9.61
C TYR A 531 -22.47 3.71 -8.65
N ARG A 532 -22.59 2.48 -9.16
CA ARG A 532 -22.28 1.25 -8.42
C ARG A 532 -21.04 0.60 -8.99
N GLY A 533 -20.05 0.35 -8.14
CA GLY A 533 -18.76 -0.22 -8.52
C GLY A 533 -17.62 0.50 -7.80
N SER A 534 -16.39 0.21 -8.20
CA SER A 534 -15.21 0.86 -7.64
C SER A 534 -14.92 2.20 -8.32
N ALA A 535 -14.47 3.18 -7.56
CA ALA A 535 -14.14 4.50 -8.09
C ALA A 535 -12.98 5.17 -7.36
N ILE A 536 -12.39 6.14 -8.05
CA ILE A 536 -11.44 7.11 -7.53
C ILE A 536 -12.06 8.51 -7.60
N VAL A 537 -11.97 9.25 -6.48
CA VAL A 537 -12.39 10.64 -6.36
C VAL A 537 -11.19 11.45 -5.91
N VAL A 538 -10.84 12.46 -6.70
CA VAL A 538 -9.66 13.29 -6.48
C VAL A 538 -10.10 14.57 -5.78
N TRP A 539 -9.47 14.86 -4.65
CA TRP A 539 -9.74 16.00 -3.79
C TRP A 539 -8.55 16.96 -3.85
N ASN A 540 -8.80 18.23 -4.09
CA ASN A 540 -7.79 19.27 -4.14
C ASN A 540 -8.04 20.29 -3.03
N SER A 541 -7.05 20.57 -2.18
CA SER A 541 -7.18 21.54 -1.10
C SER A 541 -7.29 22.99 -1.58
N GLY A 542 -7.04 23.25 -2.87
CA GLY A 542 -6.86 24.60 -3.41
C GLY A 542 -5.50 25.22 -3.04
N GLN A 543 -4.68 24.49 -2.29
CA GLN A 543 -3.38 24.94 -1.75
C GLN A 543 -2.24 23.98 -2.11
N ALA A 544 -2.51 22.93 -2.89
CA ALA A 544 -1.53 21.93 -3.32
C ALA A 544 -1.46 21.87 -4.85
N TYR A 545 -0.25 21.84 -5.41
CA TYR A 545 -0.02 21.87 -6.85
C TYR A 545 0.51 20.52 -7.36
N ALA A 546 0.68 20.40 -8.68
CA ALA A 546 1.17 19.18 -9.31
C ALA A 546 2.52 18.75 -8.71
N PRO A 547 2.69 17.46 -8.33
CA PRO A 547 3.93 16.96 -7.74
C PRO A 547 5.06 16.93 -8.78
N PRO A 548 6.35 16.82 -8.34
CA PRO A 548 7.47 16.66 -9.26
C PRO A 548 7.24 15.50 -10.25
N PRO A 549 7.60 15.64 -11.53
CA PRO A 549 7.44 14.58 -12.53
C PRO A 549 8.52 13.47 -12.43
N THR A 550 9.36 13.51 -11.38
CA THR A 550 10.49 12.60 -11.13
C THR A 550 10.20 11.68 -9.94
N ASN A 551 11.21 10.95 -9.44
CA ASN A 551 11.16 10.17 -8.20
C ASN A 551 11.54 10.99 -6.95
N LEU A 552 11.28 12.30 -6.96
CA LEU A 552 11.44 13.17 -5.81
C LEU A 552 10.09 13.42 -5.12
N ALA A 553 10.13 13.55 -3.80
CA ALA A 553 9.00 14.06 -3.05
C ALA A 553 8.77 15.56 -3.34
N PRO A 554 7.52 16.06 -3.28
CA PRO A 554 7.26 17.49 -3.29
C PRO A 554 8.07 18.19 -2.18
N SER A 555 8.84 19.21 -2.56
CA SER A 555 9.65 20.01 -1.63
C SER A 555 9.75 21.47 -2.08
N GLY A 556 9.45 22.38 -1.17
CA GLY A 556 9.46 23.82 -1.43
C GLY A 556 8.08 24.43 -1.75
N PRO A 557 8.00 25.77 -1.76
CA PRO A 557 6.74 26.51 -1.81
C PRO A 557 5.96 26.32 -3.12
N GLN A 558 6.62 25.95 -4.21
CA GLN A 558 5.98 25.74 -5.52
C GLN A 558 4.99 24.56 -5.54
N TYR A 559 5.08 23.63 -4.57
CA TYR A 559 4.15 22.51 -4.43
C TYR A 559 3.02 22.76 -3.42
N GLY A 560 3.05 23.92 -2.74
CA GLY A 560 2.02 24.31 -1.79
C GLY A 560 2.04 23.54 -0.46
N ALA A 561 0.92 23.53 0.25
CA ALA A 561 0.77 22.82 1.52
C ALA A 561 0.41 21.35 1.30
N ASP A 562 0.94 20.46 2.14
CA ASP A 562 0.65 19.03 2.08
C ASP A 562 -0.85 18.73 2.29
N PRO A 563 -1.54 18.19 1.27
CA PRO A 563 -2.98 17.93 1.33
C PRO A 563 -3.32 16.53 1.84
N HIS A 564 -2.36 15.74 2.34
CA HIS A 564 -2.58 14.32 2.71
C HIS A 564 -3.83 14.06 3.56
N GLU A 565 -4.06 14.95 4.54
CA GLU A 565 -5.18 14.85 5.48
C GLU A 565 -6.50 15.41 4.95
N PHE A 566 -6.43 16.18 3.87
CA PHE A 566 -7.50 17.02 3.39
C PHE A 566 -8.79 16.24 3.03
N PRO A 567 -8.75 15.12 2.27
CA PRO A 567 -9.98 14.46 1.84
C PRO A 567 -10.81 13.96 3.02
N ARG A 568 -10.20 13.26 3.98
CA ARG A 568 -10.92 12.67 5.12
C ARG A 568 -11.45 13.70 6.11
N ALA A 569 -10.91 14.92 6.08
CA ALA A 569 -11.37 16.04 6.89
C ALA A 569 -12.63 16.73 6.32
N GLN A 570 -13.00 16.48 5.06
CA GLN A 570 -14.18 17.12 4.46
C GLN A 570 -15.48 16.41 4.83
N GLU A 571 -16.50 17.16 5.25
CA GLU A 571 -17.83 16.63 5.58
C GLU A 571 -18.49 15.95 4.37
N SER A 572 -18.33 16.52 3.18
CA SER A 572 -18.84 15.96 1.93
C SER A 572 -18.14 14.66 1.54
N ALA A 573 -16.84 14.52 1.84
CA ALA A 573 -16.13 13.27 1.67
C ALA A 573 -16.68 12.20 2.64
N GLN A 574 -16.88 12.55 3.91
CA GLN A 574 -17.45 11.65 4.91
C GLN A 574 -18.86 11.19 4.52
N LEU A 575 -19.70 12.08 3.96
CA LEU A 575 -21.00 11.73 3.40
C LEU A 575 -20.90 10.70 2.28
N GLN A 576 -19.95 10.90 1.35
CA GLN A 576 -19.73 9.97 0.24
C GLN A 576 -19.24 8.62 0.74
N LYS A 577 -18.30 8.60 1.71
CA LYS A 577 -17.80 7.39 2.36
C LYS A 577 -18.94 6.61 3.02
N ALA A 578 -19.72 7.27 3.88
CA ALA A 578 -20.84 6.65 4.58
C ALA A 578 -21.89 6.09 3.60
N THR A 579 -22.28 6.89 2.61
CA THR A 579 -23.23 6.45 1.57
C THR A 579 -22.71 5.23 0.81
N PHE A 580 -21.43 5.23 0.45
CA PHE A 580 -20.80 4.12 -0.26
C PHE A 580 -20.74 2.86 0.61
N LEU A 581 -20.24 2.97 1.84
CA LEU A 581 -20.13 1.82 2.75
C LEU A 581 -21.51 1.21 3.01
N LEU A 582 -22.54 2.03 3.27
CA LEU A 582 -23.88 1.54 3.60
C LEU A 582 -24.70 1.07 2.39
N THR A 583 -24.51 1.66 1.21
CA THR A 583 -25.39 1.40 0.05
C THR A 583 -24.71 0.84 -1.20
N GLY A 584 -23.38 0.89 -1.28
CA GLY A 584 -22.60 0.58 -2.48
C GLY A 584 -22.80 1.59 -3.62
N LYS A 585 -23.31 2.78 -3.32
CA LYS A 585 -23.52 3.88 -4.28
C LYS A 585 -22.48 4.97 -4.04
N ILE A 586 -21.85 5.41 -5.12
CA ILE A 586 -21.03 6.61 -5.15
C ILE A 586 -21.92 7.75 -5.63
N ILE A 587 -22.09 8.74 -4.76
CA ILE A 587 -22.89 9.94 -5.00
C ILE A 587 -21.99 11.11 -5.39
N ASP A 588 -22.50 12.04 -6.18
CA ASP A 588 -21.80 13.29 -6.48
C ASP A 588 -21.92 14.26 -5.30
N VAL A 589 -20.82 14.43 -4.57
CA VAL A 589 -20.69 15.40 -3.47
C VAL A 589 -19.92 16.65 -3.88
N CYS A 590 -19.59 16.76 -5.17
CA CYS A 590 -18.78 17.82 -5.75
C CYS A 590 -19.60 18.72 -6.68
N HIS A 591 -20.93 18.53 -6.69
CA HIS A 591 -21.91 19.35 -7.42
C HIS A 591 -21.55 19.50 -8.91
N SER A 592 -21.21 18.40 -9.56
CA SER A 592 -20.80 18.31 -10.97
C SER A 592 -19.53 19.09 -11.32
N GLY A 593 -18.76 19.52 -10.31
CA GLY A 593 -17.45 20.13 -10.42
C GLY A 593 -16.32 19.25 -9.85
N PRO A 594 -15.08 19.79 -9.78
CA PRO A 594 -13.98 19.15 -9.05
C PRO A 594 -14.26 19.11 -7.55
N CYS A 595 -13.56 18.24 -6.81
CA CYS A 595 -13.75 18.07 -5.38
C CYS A 595 -12.65 18.80 -4.59
N PRO A 596 -12.98 19.58 -3.55
CA PRO A 596 -14.31 20.12 -3.26
C PRO A 596 -14.65 21.18 -4.31
N ARG A 597 -15.90 21.63 -4.32
CA ARG A 597 -16.27 22.84 -5.04
C ARG A 597 -15.64 24.02 -4.28
N ILE A 598 -14.58 24.59 -4.85
CA ILE A 598 -13.92 25.82 -4.37
C ILE A 598 -14.71 27.03 -4.85
#